data_AF-A0A815CF11-F1
#
_entry.id   AF-A0A815CF11-F1
#
_cell.length_a   1.000
_cell.length_b   1.000
_cell.length_c   1.000
_cell.angle_alpha   90.00
_cell.angle_beta   90.00
_cell.angle_gamma   90.00
#
_symmetry.space_group_name_H-M   'P 1'
#
loop_
_entity.id
_entity.type
_entity.pdbx_description
1 polymer ?
#
loop_
_entity_poly.entity_id
_entity_poly.type
_entity_poly.pdbx_seq_one_letter_code
_entity_poly.pdbx_strand_id
1 'polypeptide(L)'
;MDLEDVYIWNIREILTLFYTFKTNEGYEVSLTDRHNIPIFDSKENQIKIKRSSLVRQEDYLLMYNRKVKIENISINTRIGFYSPLTLTGYLLVNNISTSIFSDSYKTSSNTIQLGFLPIHLYYRLTRMIYGKTYNTFGDIQYGLHPVAKFYKDYQKQLRFWFHTSKYILPTILIYFIISFFEKTILPKLQKIFR
;
A
#
# COMPACT_ATOMS: atom_id res chain seq x y z
N MET A 1 -13.49 -6.11 -19.68
CA MET A 1 -12.61 -6.10 -18.48
C MET A 1 -13.19 -5.02 -17.63
N ASP A 2 -14.11 -5.42 -16.76
CA ASP A 2 -15.16 -4.56 -16.27
C ASP A 2 -14.70 -3.87 -15.00
N LEU A 3 -14.87 -2.55 -14.97
CA LEU A 3 -14.34 -1.62 -13.97
C LEU A 3 -15.27 -1.48 -12.74
N GLU A 4 -15.94 -2.55 -12.32
CA GLU A 4 -17.08 -2.42 -11.37
C GLU A 4 -16.73 -2.42 -9.87
N ASP A 5 -15.49 -2.69 -9.44
CA ASP A 5 -15.17 -2.78 -8.00
C ASP A 5 -14.33 -1.59 -7.49
N VAL A 6 -14.85 -0.36 -7.59
CA VAL A 6 -14.18 0.87 -7.15
C VAL A 6 -14.94 1.52 -5.99
N TYR A 7 -14.56 1.21 -4.75
CA TYR A 7 -15.19 1.75 -3.53
C TYR A 7 -14.92 3.25 -3.38
N ILE A 8 -15.94 4.09 -3.60
CA ILE A 8 -15.85 5.54 -3.50
C ILE A 8 -15.76 5.95 -2.02
N TRP A 9 -14.61 6.50 -1.61
CA TRP A 9 -14.39 7.03 -0.28
C TRP A 9 -14.84 8.49 -0.27
N ASN A 10 -15.69 8.81 0.69
CA ASN A 10 -16.39 10.08 0.87
C ASN A 10 -15.49 11.32 0.64
N ILE A 11 -15.90 12.16 -0.30
CA ILE A 11 -15.27 13.43 -0.67
C ILE A 11 -15.27 14.35 0.55
N ARG A 12 -14.09 14.66 1.09
CA ARG A 12 -13.97 15.82 1.98
C ARG A 12 -13.75 17.04 1.11
N GLU A 13 -14.55 18.09 1.30
CA GLU A 13 -14.33 19.42 0.71
C GLU A 13 -13.11 20.09 1.35
N ILE A 14 -11.94 19.48 1.16
CA ILE A 14 -10.65 20.01 1.59
C ILE A 14 -9.96 20.52 0.35
N LEU A 15 -9.66 21.82 0.33
CA LEU A 15 -8.76 22.39 -0.65
C LEU A 15 -7.40 21.70 -0.49
N THR A 16 -7.00 20.95 -1.50
CA THR A 16 -5.81 20.11 -1.46
C THR A 16 -4.86 20.48 -2.60
N LEU A 17 -3.55 20.44 -2.33
CA LEU A 17 -2.51 20.67 -3.32
C LEU A 17 -2.28 19.40 -4.16
N PHE A 18 -2.28 19.56 -5.48
CA PHE A 18 -2.03 18.51 -6.45
C PHE A 18 -0.84 18.83 -7.34
N TYR A 19 -0.04 17.80 -7.61
CA TYR A 19 0.98 17.78 -8.65
C TYR A 19 0.40 17.03 -9.85
N THR A 20 0.40 17.69 -11.00
CA THR A 20 -0.15 17.18 -12.25
C THR A 20 0.99 16.91 -13.20
N PHE A 21 1.14 15.65 -13.58
CA PHE A 21 2.20 15.18 -14.47
C PHE A 21 1.61 14.98 -15.86
N LYS A 22 2.07 15.75 -16.84
CA LYS A 22 1.72 15.59 -18.25
C LYS A 22 2.85 14.87 -18.97
N THR A 23 2.52 13.84 -19.70
CA THR A 23 3.46 13.05 -20.51
C THR A 23 3.58 13.59 -21.93
N ASN A 24 4.68 13.27 -22.59
CA ASN A 24 4.90 13.59 -24.01
C ASN A 24 3.91 12.88 -24.96
N GLU A 25 3.19 11.87 -24.47
CA GLU A 25 2.13 11.17 -25.21
C GLU A 25 0.73 11.74 -24.93
N GLY A 26 0.62 12.83 -24.17
CA GLY A 26 -0.66 13.50 -23.89
C GLY A 26 -1.45 12.94 -22.70
N TYR A 27 -0.97 11.90 -22.02
CA TYR A 27 -1.57 11.41 -20.77
C TYR A 27 -1.25 12.34 -19.60
N GLU A 28 -2.21 12.47 -18.69
CA GLU A 28 -2.11 13.31 -17.49
C GLU A 28 -2.59 12.54 -16.25
N VAL A 29 -1.89 12.73 -15.13
CA VAL A 29 -2.37 12.31 -13.81
C VAL A 29 -2.11 13.41 -12.77
N SER A 30 -3.13 13.70 -11.95
CA SER A 30 -3.04 14.65 -10.83
C SER A 30 -3.07 13.89 -9.51
N LEU A 31 -2.06 14.10 -8.67
CA LEU A 31 -1.88 13.39 -7.41
C LEU A 31 -1.59 14.38 -6.28
N THR A 32 -2.00 14.06 -5.05
CA THR A 32 -1.71 14.91 -3.89
C THR A 32 -0.21 14.96 -3.58
N ASP A 33 0.25 16.03 -2.93
CA ASP A 33 1.66 16.28 -2.59
C ASP A 33 2.42 15.07 -2.00
N ARG A 34 1.76 14.29 -1.14
CA ARG A 34 2.28 13.14 -0.41
C ARG A 34 1.92 11.80 -1.03
N HIS A 35 1.23 11.80 -2.16
CA HIS A 35 0.87 10.58 -2.84
C HIS A 35 2.11 9.86 -3.36
N ASN A 36 2.13 8.54 -3.24
CA ASN A 36 3.23 7.74 -3.74
C ASN A 36 2.98 7.33 -5.19
N ILE A 37 3.98 7.52 -6.05
CA ILE A 37 3.93 7.11 -7.45
C ILE A 37 5.16 6.26 -7.79
N PRO A 38 4.97 5.09 -8.42
CA PRO A 38 6.07 4.32 -8.95
C PRO A 38 6.63 5.02 -10.20
N ILE A 39 7.93 5.29 -10.16
CA ILE A 39 8.67 5.92 -11.25
C ILE A 39 9.86 5.04 -11.61
N PHE A 40 10.25 5.06 -12.88
CA PHE A 40 11.48 4.43 -13.32
C PHE A 40 12.63 5.43 -13.26
N ASP A 41 13.63 5.11 -12.46
CA ASP A 41 14.87 5.88 -12.33
C ASP A 41 15.86 5.39 -13.39
N SER A 42 16.13 6.23 -14.39
CA SER A 42 17.03 5.88 -15.49
C SER A 42 18.50 5.79 -15.08
N LYS A 43 18.90 6.44 -13.96
CA LYS A 43 20.29 6.41 -13.48
C LYS A 43 20.60 5.08 -12.81
N GLU A 44 19.66 4.57 -12.03
CA GLU A 44 19.84 3.32 -11.27
C GLU A 44 19.18 2.10 -11.95
N ASN A 45 18.51 2.31 -13.10
CA ASN A 45 17.82 1.28 -13.87
C ASN A 45 16.81 0.45 -13.04
N GLN A 46 16.10 1.10 -12.12
CA GLN A 46 15.15 0.44 -11.23
C GLN A 46 13.87 1.24 -11.02
N ILE A 47 12.81 0.54 -10.61
CA ILE A 47 11.55 1.18 -10.21
C ILE A 47 11.68 1.64 -8.76
N LYS A 48 11.42 2.91 -8.52
CA LYS A 48 11.37 3.51 -7.19
C LYS A 48 9.97 4.02 -6.90
N ILE A 49 9.62 4.07 -5.62
CA ILE A 49 8.44 4.78 -5.17
C ILE A 49 8.89 6.18 -4.74
N LYS A 50 8.38 7.22 -5.40
CA LYS A 50 8.60 8.62 -5.01
C LYS A 50 7.30 9.26 -4.58
N ARG A 51 7.39 10.29 -3.74
CA ARG A 51 6.27 11.20 -3.50
C ARG A 51 6.06 12.07 -4.72
N SER A 52 4.81 12.40 -5.03
CA SER A 52 4.48 13.30 -6.14
C SER A 52 5.22 14.63 -6.07
N SER A 53 5.36 15.21 -4.88
CA SER A 53 6.16 16.44 -4.66
C SER A 53 7.67 16.31 -4.93
N LEU A 54 8.21 15.09 -5.03
CA LEU A 54 9.63 14.81 -5.27
C LEU A 54 9.92 14.27 -6.68
N VAL A 55 8.89 14.06 -7.49
CA VAL A 55 9.04 13.64 -8.89
C VAL A 55 9.61 14.81 -9.69
N ARG A 56 10.57 14.49 -10.56
CA ARG A 56 11.24 15.45 -11.43
C ARG A 56 10.96 15.14 -12.89
N GLN A 57 11.15 16.11 -13.77
CA GLN A 57 10.90 15.96 -15.20
C GLN A 57 11.86 14.93 -15.86
N GLU A 58 13.01 14.66 -15.24
CA GLU A 58 13.92 13.58 -15.66
C GLU A 58 13.42 12.16 -15.33
N ASP A 59 12.40 12.03 -14.47
CA ASP A 59 11.82 10.75 -14.11
C ASP A 59 10.87 10.22 -15.21
N TYR A 60 10.69 8.90 -15.24
CA TYR A 60 9.74 8.25 -16.15
C TYR A 60 8.55 7.71 -15.37
N LEU A 61 7.35 8.01 -15.85
CA LEU A 61 6.13 7.40 -15.35
C LEU A 61 6.00 5.98 -15.91
N LEU A 62 5.42 5.10 -15.10
CA LEU A 62 5.11 3.75 -15.53
C LEU A 62 3.69 3.70 -16.10
N MET A 63 3.57 3.21 -17.33
CA MET A 63 2.31 2.86 -17.96
C MET A 63 2.30 1.36 -18.23
N TYR A 64 1.14 0.81 -18.62
CA TYR A 64 1.02 -0.61 -18.94
C TYR A 64 2.10 -1.04 -19.96
N ASN A 65 3.00 -1.94 -19.54
CA ASN A 65 4.13 -2.47 -20.31
C ASN A 65 5.15 -1.46 -20.86
N ARG A 66 5.19 -0.21 -20.38
CA ARG A 66 6.13 0.79 -20.89
C ARG A 66 6.44 1.92 -19.92
N LYS A 67 7.49 2.68 -20.24
CA LYS A 67 7.97 3.85 -19.49
C LYS A 67 7.74 5.08 -20.34
N VAL A 68 7.18 6.14 -19.77
CA VAL A 68 6.83 7.36 -20.51
C VAL A 68 7.44 8.58 -19.84
N LYS A 69 8.00 9.47 -20.66
CA LYS A 69 8.70 10.65 -20.17
C LYS A 69 7.72 11.72 -19.72
N ILE A 70 8.04 12.39 -18.62
CA ILE A 70 7.29 13.54 -18.15
C ILE A 70 7.67 14.75 -19.02
N GLU A 71 6.67 15.34 -19.67
CA GLU A 71 6.83 16.56 -20.45
C GLU A 71 6.71 17.79 -19.55
N ASN A 72 5.73 17.82 -18.66
CA ASN A 72 5.48 18.97 -17.79
C ASN A 72 4.96 18.54 -16.42
N ILE A 73 5.30 19.31 -15.38
CA ILE A 73 4.79 19.16 -14.02
C ILE A 73 4.16 20.48 -13.62
N SER A 74 2.87 20.48 -13.34
CA SER A 74 2.15 21.67 -12.85
C SER A 74 1.60 21.43 -11.44
N ILE A 75 1.47 22.52 -10.69
CA ILE A 75 0.95 22.50 -9.32
C ILE A 75 -0.39 23.22 -9.34
N ASN A 76 -1.44 22.54 -8.88
CA ASN A 76 -2.80 23.06 -8.87
C ASN A 76 -3.45 22.77 -7.52
N THR A 77 -4.37 23.62 -7.07
CA THR A 77 -5.23 23.33 -5.92
C THR A 77 -6.60 22.86 -6.42
N ARG A 78 -7.12 21.77 -5.86
CA ARG A 78 -8.45 21.24 -6.20
C ARG A 78 -9.18 20.85 -4.92
N ILE A 79 -10.52 20.88 -4.97
CA ILE A 79 -11.37 20.46 -3.85
C ILE A 79 -11.71 18.98 -4.05
N GLY A 80 -11.52 18.21 -3.00
CA GLY A 80 -11.81 16.78 -3.01
C GLY A 80 -10.70 15.96 -3.67
N PHE A 81 -10.51 14.76 -3.15
CA PHE A 81 -9.63 13.75 -3.72
C PHE A 81 -10.25 12.38 -3.49
N TYR A 82 -9.90 11.44 -4.37
CA TYR A 82 -10.36 10.08 -4.29
C TYR A 82 -9.16 9.12 -4.17
N SER A 83 -9.25 8.15 -3.27
CA SER A 83 -8.21 7.15 -3.04
C SER A 83 -8.85 5.76 -2.90
N PRO A 84 -9.15 5.07 -4.01
CA PRO A 84 -9.66 3.71 -3.97
C PRO A 84 -8.66 2.78 -3.29
N LEU A 85 -9.15 1.80 -2.54
CA LEU A 85 -8.31 0.75 -2.00
C LEU A 85 -8.38 -0.48 -2.92
N THR A 86 -7.27 -0.88 -3.52
CA THR A 86 -7.16 -2.10 -4.33
C THR A 86 -6.39 -3.18 -3.58
N LEU A 87 -6.66 -4.45 -3.92
CA LEU A 87 -5.92 -5.58 -3.32
C LEU A 87 -4.42 -5.55 -3.67
N THR A 88 -4.04 -4.95 -4.80
CA THR A 88 -2.64 -4.92 -5.25
C THR A 88 -1.82 -3.80 -4.63
N GLY A 89 -2.44 -2.78 -4.01
CA GLY A 89 -1.69 -1.60 -3.55
C GLY A 89 -1.43 -0.55 -4.64
N TYR A 90 -1.89 -0.81 -5.87
CA TYR A 90 -1.67 0.02 -7.05
C TYR A 90 -2.95 0.17 -7.87
N LEU A 91 -3.03 1.27 -8.62
CA LEU A 91 -4.14 1.60 -9.51
C LEU A 91 -3.60 2.23 -10.79
N LEU A 92 -4.24 1.95 -11.92
CA LEU A 92 -4.03 2.69 -13.16
C LEU A 92 -5.00 3.87 -13.22
N VAL A 93 -4.47 5.10 -13.23
CA VAL A 93 -5.23 6.34 -13.42
C VAL A 93 -4.80 6.92 -14.75
N ASN A 94 -5.73 7.04 -15.71
CA ASN A 94 -5.42 7.50 -17.08
C ASN A 94 -4.23 6.75 -17.70
N ASN A 95 -4.22 5.41 -17.55
CA ASN A 95 -3.15 4.50 -17.97
C ASN A 95 -1.78 4.67 -17.28
N ILE A 96 -1.68 5.53 -16.26
CA ILE A 96 -0.47 5.73 -15.46
C ILE A 96 -0.60 4.95 -14.16
N SER A 97 0.43 4.17 -13.81
CA SER A 97 0.50 3.41 -12.58
C SER A 97 0.75 4.31 -11.38
N THR A 98 -0.11 4.20 -10.38
CA THR A 98 -0.11 5.00 -9.15
C THR A 98 -0.26 4.07 -7.94
N SER A 99 0.29 4.46 -6.79
CA SER A 99 0.04 3.69 -5.56
C SER A 99 -1.31 4.10 -4.98
N ILE A 100 -2.00 3.22 -4.27
CA ILE A 100 -3.21 3.62 -3.52
C ILE A 100 -2.88 4.33 -2.19
N PHE A 101 -1.60 4.51 -1.87
CA PHE A 101 -1.14 5.04 -0.59
C PHE A 101 -0.60 6.47 -0.72
N SER A 102 -1.15 7.37 0.09
CA SER A 102 -0.59 8.69 0.37
C SER A 102 0.06 8.71 1.75
N ASP A 103 1.26 9.31 1.84
CA ASP A 103 1.99 9.58 3.08
C ASP A 103 2.53 8.36 3.85
N SER A 104 3.40 7.59 3.19
CA SER A 104 4.15 6.49 3.82
C SER A 104 5.62 6.82 4.10
N TYR A 105 5.91 8.03 4.60
CA TYR A 105 7.29 8.58 4.66
C TYR A 105 8.37 7.65 5.21
N LYS A 106 8.00 6.71 6.10
CA LYS A 106 8.91 5.81 6.80
C LYS A 106 8.64 4.33 6.55
N THR A 107 7.71 4.01 5.67
CA THR A 107 7.23 2.64 5.49
C THR A 107 7.15 2.32 4.01
N SER A 108 7.88 1.30 3.59
CA SER A 108 7.80 0.81 2.22
C SER A 108 6.36 0.38 1.90
N SER A 109 5.94 0.54 0.64
CA SER A 109 4.61 0.10 0.20
C SER A 109 4.35 -1.38 0.56
N ASN A 110 5.37 -2.23 0.49
CA ASN A 110 5.30 -3.64 0.91
C ASN A 110 4.95 -3.78 2.41
N THR A 111 5.51 -2.93 3.26
CA THR A 111 5.20 -2.96 4.69
C THR A 111 3.77 -2.49 4.95
N ILE A 112 3.28 -1.53 4.17
CA ILE A 112 1.90 -1.06 4.29
C ILE A 112 0.92 -2.14 3.83
N GLN A 113 1.24 -2.88 2.77
CA GLN A 113 0.42 -4.01 2.30
C GLN A 113 0.22 -5.06 3.40
N LEU A 114 1.20 -5.28 4.29
CA LEU A 114 1.04 -6.18 5.44
C LEU A 114 -0.06 -5.69 6.42
N GLY A 115 -0.26 -4.38 6.56
CA GLY A 115 -1.38 -3.85 7.34
C GLY A 115 -2.76 -4.22 6.76
N PHE A 116 -2.82 -4.47 5.44
CA PHE A 116 -4.02 -4.89 4.74
C PHE A 116 -4.18 -6.41 4.64
N LEU A 117 -3.21 -7.19 5.15
CA LEU A 117 -3.20 -8.65 5.09
C LEU A 117 -4.50 -9.30 5.63
N PRO A 118 -5.12 -8.82 6.73
CA PRO A 118 -6.40 -9.37 7.15
C PRO A 118 -7.55 -9.14 6.15
N ILE A 119 -7.56 -8.02 5.41
CA ILE A 119 -8.53 -7.81 4.32
C ILE A 119 -8.27 -8.80 3.17
N HIS A 120 -6.99 -8.98 2.80
CA HIS A 120 -6.62 -9.96 1.78
C HIS A 120 -7.01 -11.37 2.18
N LEU A 121 -6.80 -11.74 3.45
CA LEU A 121 -7.16 -13.05 3.98
C LEU A 121 -8.67 -13.24 4.00
N TYR A 122 -9.43 -12.24 4.46
CA TYR A 122 -10.89 -12.25 4.43
C TYR A 122 -11.43 -12.42 3.00
N TYR A 123 -10.89 -11.69 2.03
CA TYR A 123 -11.24 -11.82 0.63
C TYR A 123 -10.93 -13.21 0.07
N ARG A 124 -9.76 -13.78 0.39
CA ARG A 124 -9.39 -15.12 -0.06
C ARG A 124 -10.27 -16.20 0.56
N LEU A 125 -10.54 -16.12 1.87
CA LEU A 125 -11.37 -17.08 2.59
C LEU A 125 -12.81 -17.07 2.06
N THR A 126 -13.39 -15.89 1.85
CA THR A 126 -14.75 -15.78 1.31
C THR A 126 -14.86 -16.36 -0.10
N ARG A 127 -13.91 -16.09 -1.00
CA ARG A 127 -13.89 -16.72 -2.34
C ARG A 127 -13.58 -18.22 -2.30
N MET A 128 -12.88 -18.70 -1.27
CA MET A 128 -12.66 -20.14 -1.07
C MET A 128 -13.95 -20.86 -0.66
N ILE A 129 -14.76 -20.24 0.21
CA ILE A 129 -16.01 -20.81 0.73
C ILE A 129 -17.16 -20.67 -0.29
N TYR A 130 -17.33 -19.48 -0.87
CA TYR A 130 -18.48 -19.13 -1.70
C TYR A 130 -18.20 -19.17 -3.21
N GLY A 131 -16.96 -19.50 -3.59
CA GLY A 131 -16.55 -19.64 -4.99
C GLY A 131 -15.88 -18.39 -5.56
N LYS A 132 -15.16 -18.59 -6.67
CA LYS A 132 -14.29 -17.55 -7.26
C LYS A 132 -15.06 -16.35 -7.80
N THR A 133 -16.32 -16.48 -8.18
CA THR A 133 -17.13 -15.37 -8.71
C THR A 133 -17.85 -14.58 -7.62
N TYR A 134 -17.74 -14.99 -6.36
CA TYR A 134 -18.37 -14.29 -5.24
C TYR A 134 -17.77 -12.90 -5.06
N ASN A 135 -18.61 -11.87 -5.19
CA ASN A 135 -18.20 -10.50 -4.90
C ASN A 135 -18.26 -10.26 -3.39
N THR A 136 -17.14 -10.53 -2.71
CA THR A 136 -16.97 -10.36 -1.26
C THR A 136 -17.41 -8.99 -0.74
N PHE A 137 -17.38 -7.96 -1.59
CA PHE A 137 -17.66 -6.60 -1.20
C PHE A 137 -18.88 -5.99 -1.94
N GLY A 138 -19.48 -6.71 -2.91
CA GLY A 138 -20.40 -6.15 -3.92
C GLY A 138 -21.82 -5.82 -3.45
N ASP A 139 -22.30 -6.42 -2.37
CA ASP A 139 -23.72 -6.35 -1.99
C ASP A 139 -24.00 -5.34 -0.87
N ILE A 140 -23.57 -4.09 -1.04
CA ILE A 140 -23.88 -3.05 -0.05
C ILE A 140 -24.59 -1.91 -0.73
N GLN A 141 -25.92 -2.03 -0.79
CA GLN A 141 -26.79 -1.01 -1.37
C GLN A 141 -26.62 0.37 -0.72
N TYR A 142 -26.14 0.48 0.54
CA TYR A 142 -26.07 1.76 1.26
C TYR A 142 -24.95 1.86 2.33
N GLY A 143 -23.68 1.51 2.03
CA GLY A 143 -22.62 1.75 3.00
C GLY A 143 -21.23 1.16 2.75
N LEU A 144 -20.29 1.52 3.63
CA LEU A 144 -18.96 0.89 3.70
C LEU A 144 -19.07 -0.55 4.20
N HIS A 145 -18.40 -1.49 3.53
CA HIS A 145 -18.29 -2.88 3.98
C HIS A 145 -17.85 -2.94 5.44
N PRO A 146 -18.46 -3.79 6.30
CA PRO A 146 -18.14 -3.83 7.74
C PRO A 146 -16.64 -3.92 8.02
N VAL A 147 -15.91 -4.73 7.22
CA VAL A 147 -14.45 -4.82 7.30
C VAL A 147 -13.76 -3.50 6.90
N ALA A 148 -14.17 -2.86 5.80
CA ALA A 148 -13.60 -1.58 5.39
C ALA A 148 -13.91 -0.45 6.41
N LYS A 149 -15.11 -0.46 7.00
CA LYS A 149 -15.52 0.43 8.09
C LYS A 149 -14.67 0.20 9.34
N PHE A 150 -14.49 -1.05 9.76
CA PHE A 150 -13.62 -1.42 10.88
C PHE A 150 -12.20 -0.87 10.68
N TYR A 151 -11.62 -1.06 9.49
CA TYR A 151 -10.29 -0.55 9.19
C TYR A 151 -10.20 0.98 9.25
N LYS A 152 -11.25 1.67 8.82
CA LYS A 152 -11.36 3.14 8.91
C LYS A 152 -11.40 3.59 10.38
N ASP A 153 -12.29 3.00 11.16
CA ASP A 153 -12.57 3.42 12.54
C ASP A 153 -11.38 3.09 13.46
N TYR A 154 -10.67 1.99 13.19
CA TYR A 154 -9.58 1.49 14.03
C TYR A 154 -8.19 1.67 13.40
N GLN A 155 -8.03 2.49 12.36
CA GLN A 155 -6.76 2.64 11.63
C GLN A 155 -5.57 2.97 12.55
N LYS A 156 -5.77 3.89 13.52
CA LYS A 156 -4.72 4.28 14.49
C LYS A 156 -4.33 3.11 15.40
N GLN A 157 -5.31 2.35 15.87
CA GLN A 157 -5.09 1.21 16.76
C GLN A 157 -4.41 0.08 16.00
N LEU A 158 -4.84 -0.21 14.77
CA LEU A 158 -4.19 -1.21 13.91
C LEU A 158 -2.73 -0.85 13.61
N ARG A 159 -2.43 0.43 13.35
CA ARG A 159 -1.04 0.90 13.22
C ARG A 159 -0.25 0.68 14.50
N PHE A 160 -0.81 1.02 15.66
CA PHE A 160 -0.18 0.78 16.95
C PHE A 160 0.10 -0.71 17.16
N TRP A 161 -0.91 -1.57 17.00
CA TRP A 161 -0.76 -3.02 17.13
C TRP A 161 0.29 -3.59 16.18
N PHE A 162 0.31 -3.15 14.92
CA PHE A 162 1.31 -3.60 13.94
C PHE A 162 2.73 -3.19 14.32
N HIS A 163 2.92 -1.94 14.76
CA HIS A 163 4.23 -1.49 15.24
C HIS A 163 4.64 -2.25 16.49
N THR A 164 3.74 -2.39 17.46
CA THR A 164 3.97 -3.13 18.70
C THR A 164 4.31 -4.60 18.42
N SER A 165 3.57 -5.28 17.55
CA SER A 165 3.84 -6.68 17.19
C SER A 165 5.19 -6.84 16.51
N LYS A 166 5.61 -5.87 15.68
CA LYS A 166 6.92 -5.89 15.02
C LYS A 166 8.08 -5.93 16.01
N TYR A 167 7.94 -5.29 17.17
CA TYR A 167 8.99 -5.28 18.20
C TYR A 167 8.82 -6.39 19.24
N ILE A 168 7.59 -6.69 19.63
CA ILE A 168 7.32 -7.69 20.69
C ILE A 168 7.56 -9.11 20.20
N LEU A 169 7.11 -9.49 18.99
CA LEU A 169 7.28 -10.87 18.49
C LEU A 169 8.74 -11.32 18.44
N PRO A 170 9.69 -10.52 17.89
CA PRO A 170 11.10 -10.89 17.88
C PRO A 170 11.67 -11.04 19.29
N THR A 171 11.31 -10.16 20.22
CA THR A 171 11.80 -10.25 21.61
C THR A 171 11.32 -11.54 22.29
N ILE A 172 10.04 -11.88 22.10
CA ILE A 172 9.48 -13.15 22.60
C ILE A 172 10.20 -14.34 21.95
N LEU A 173 10.41 -14.31 20.63
CA LEU A 173 11.10 -15.39 19.91
C LEU A 173 12.53 -15.58 20.40
N ILE A 174 13.30 -14.48 20.55
CA ILE A 174 14.67 -14.50 21.07
C ILE A 174 14.70 -15.10 22.48
N TYR A 175 13.77 -14.68 23.35
CA TYR A 175 13.65 -15.25 24.69
C TYR A 175 13.42 -16.77 24.65
N PHE A 176 12.52 -17.25 23.80
CA PHE A 176 12.29 -18.70 23.63
C PHE A 176 13.52 -19.43 23.10
N ILE A 177 14.26 -18.85 22.14
CA ILE A 177 15.49 -19.43 21.61
C ILE A 177 16.55 -19.54 22.71
N ILE A 178 16.80 -18.46 23.47
CA ILE A 178 17.76 -18.45 24.58
C ILE A 178 17.36 -19.49 25.63
N SER A 179 16.09 -19.48 26.06
CA SER A 179 15.60 -20.44 27.06
C SER A 179 15.72 -21.89 26.58
N PHE A 180 15.48 -22.15 25.29
CA PHE A 180 15.66 -23.47 24.70
C PHE A 180 17.13 -23.90 24.68
N PHE A 181 18.05 -23.00 24.31
CA PHE A 181 19.49 -23.27 24.32
C PHE A 181 20.01 -23.58 25.72
N GLU A 182 19.64 -22.76 26.72
CA GLU A 182 20.03 -22.95 28.12
C GLU A 182 19.50 -24.26 28.71
N LYS A 183 18.24 -24.60 28.43
CA LYS A 183 17.61 -25.80 29.02
C LYS A 183 17.97 -27.09 28.31
N THR A 184 18.26 -27.04 27.01
CA THR A 184 18.33 -28.26 26.18
C THR A 184 19.73 -28.55 25.67
N ILE A 185 20.46 -27.51 25.24
CA ILE A 185 21.73 -27.66 24.52
C ILE A 185 22.91 -27.52 25.49
N LEU A 186 22.90 -26.49 26.33
CA LEU A 186 23.98 -26.21 27.29
C LEU A 186 24.27 -27.39 28.26
N PRO A 187 23.27 -28.07 28.84
CA PRO A 187 23.53 -29.19 29.75
C PRO A 187 24.10 -30.42 29.02
N LYS A 188 23.77 -30.60 27.74
CA LYS A 188 24.31 -31.68 26.91
C LYS A 188 25.77 -31.42 26.53
N LEU A 189 26.12 -30.17 26.20
CA LEU A 189 27.51 -29.78 25.93
C LEU A 189 28.39 -29.94 27.18
N GLN A 190 27.91 -29.52 28.36
CA GLN A 190 28.64 -29.69 29.62
C GLN A 190 28.91 -31.16 29.99
N LYS A 191 28.08 -32.10 29.52
CA LYS A 191 28.31 -33.54 29.67
C LYS A 191 29.35 -34.12 28.69
N ILE A 192 29.61 -33.46 27.57
CA ILE A 192 30.58 -33.92 26.56
C ILE A 192 32.00 -33.45 26.90
N PHE A 193 32.12 -32.28 27.52
CA PHE A 193 33.41 -31.68 27.91
C PHE A 193 33.83 -31.94 29.37
N ARG A 194 33.08 -32.78 30.09
CA ARG A 194 33.46 -33.36 31.39
C ARG A 194 33.86 -34.81 31.19
#